data_AF-A0A933JZU9-F1
#
_entry.id   AF-A0A933JZU9-F1
#
_cell.length_a   1.000
_cell.length_b   1.000
_cell.length_c   1.000
_cell.angle_alpha   90.00
_cell.angle_beta   90.00
_cell.angle_gamma   90.00
#
_symmetry.space_group_name_H-M   'P 1'
#
loop_
_entity.id
_entity.type
_entity.pdbx_description
1 polymer ?
#
loop_
_entity_poly.entity_id
_entity_poly.type
_entity_poly.pdbx_seq_one_letter_code
_entity_poly.pdbx_strand_id
1 'polypeptide(L)'
;MARPKKSKDSLGLLHSDKLIGSILNTSNKYFEDNPEIKNKVDEYNWILRSLFDLLPETIENFWSGHVFPIAEAEYELECSIVLCKLGFYKHAIASLRNVLELGLLSVYWDIDNQSHIDIQNWFRSIESTPFRSQVFKRLAKNSNIKTFDDQHEIFKKTTELYTKLSNFSHTKGFGYSSRKLNKHHSNVNNFNEVALNKWLELTREVVELVTIFHILKYPVALQDTPIWDKFGINIPAGGFLQPSQTERIKKLISGLMLKDLQKISDDDPDAIAMTKWVNDQPNLTEEEFLLQIETSDKNDIKREGYNHWIKQQKKLYNFIKTKNPDEYNQKLEYFQKLKLWAKENDCLINKEFEEMFKKVK
;
A
#
# COMPACT_ATOMS: atom_id res chain seq x y z
N MET A 1 14.14 30.07 36.62
CA MET A 1 12.97 29.66 35.79
C MET A 1 13.33 29.79 34.32
N ALA A 2 13.47 28.67 33.61
CA ALA A 2 13.74 28.71 32.17
C ALA A 2 12.50 29.25 31.45
N ARG A 3 12.66 30.32 30.66
CA ARG A 3 11.59 30.83 29.80
C ARG A 3 11.17 29.70 28.84
N PRO A 4 9.87 29.40 28.68
CA PRO A 4 9.44 28.40 27.71
C PRO A 4 9.93 28.83 26.33
N LYS A 5 10.63 27.93 25.62
CA LYS A 5 11.03 28.16 24.22
C LYS A 5 9.76 28.50 23.45
N LYS A 6 9.62 29.76 23.00
CA LYS A 6 8.59 30.15 22.03
C LYS A 6 8.66 29.16 20.87
N SER A 7 7.55 28.53 20.49
CA SER A 7 7.52 27.83 19.20
C SER A 7 7.90 28.86 18.16
N LYS A 8 8.91 28.54 17.36
CA LYS A 8 9.35 29.40 16.27
C LYS A 8 8.43 29.11 15.09
N ASP A 9 7.16 29.52 15.20
CA ASP A 9 6.32 29.56 14.02
C ASP A 9 6.98 30.61 13.11
N SER A 10 7.57 30.15 12.01
CA SER A 10 8.32 31.01 11.09
C SER A 10 7.38 31.84 10.21
N LEU A 11 6.10 31.46 10.14
CA LEU A 11 5.06 32.08 9.32
C LEU A 11 3.84 32.42 10.19
N GLY A 12 3.21 33.57 9.92
CA GLY A 12 1.99 34.05 10.61
C GLY A 12 0.71 33.37 10.11
N LEU A 13 0.67 32.04 10.09
CA LEU A 13 -0.46 31.26 9.60
C LEU A 13 -1.54 31.09 10.68
N LEU A 14 -2.82 31.06 10.26
CA LEU A 14 -3.94 30.66 11.13
C LEU A 14 -3.82 29.20 11.60
N HIS A 15 -3.19 28.36 10.78
CA HIS A 15 -2.87 26.96 11.06
C HIS A 15 -1.43 26.85 11.58
N SER A 16 -1.16 27.41 12.76
CA SER A 16 0.20 27.41 13.32
C SER A 16 0.68 26.00 13.71
N ASP A 17 2.00 25.80 13.76
CA ASP A 17 2.61 24.51 14.14
C ASP A 17 2.11 24.04 15.51
N LYS A 18 2.00 24.96 16.47
CA LYS A 18 1.45 24.68 17.80
C LYS A 18 0.01 24.18 17.74
N LEU A 19 -0.83 24.82 16.92
CA LEU A 19 -2.23 24.41 16.78
C LEU A 19 -2.32 23.03 16.11
N ILE A 20 -1.59 22.82 15.02
CA ILE A 20 -1.56 21.55 14.30
C ILE A 20 -1.08 20.41 15.22
N GLY A 21 -0.04 20.64 16.03
CA GLY A 21 0.41 19.67 17.02
C GLY A 21 -0.65 19.34 18.07
N SER A 22 -1.43 20.33 18.52
CA SER A 22 -2.56 20.11 19.45
C SER A 22 -3.68 19.28 18.82
N ILE A 23 -4.01 19.54 17.56
CA ILE A 23 -5.01 18.78 16.81
C ILE A 23 -4.53 17.33 16.62
N LEU A 24 -3.27 17.13 16.23
CA LEU A 24 -2.69 15.79 16.07
C LEU A 24 -2.77 14.97 17.36
N ASN A 25 -2.43 15.57 18.50
CA ASN A 25 -2.54 14.91 19.80
C ASN A 25 -3.99 14.54 20.14
N THR A 26 -4.93 15.42 19.83
CA THR A 26 -6.37 15.15 20.02
C THR A 26 -6.85 14.01 19.13
N SER A 27 -6.46 14.00 17.86
CA SER A 27 -6.77 12.92 16.92
C SER A 27 -6.16 11.60 17.37
N ASN A 28 -4.89 11.57 17.79
CA ASN A 28 -4.23 10.36 18.29
C ASN A 28 -4.95 9.82 19.53
N LYS A 29 -5.28 10.69 20.48
CA LYS A 29 -6.06 10.32 21.67
C LYS A 29 -7.42 9.73 21.27
N TYR A 30 -8.10 10.31 20.29
CA TYR A 30 -9.36 9.76 19.79
C TYR A 30 -9.19 8.34 19.22
N PHE A 31 -8.14 8.06 18.45
CA PHE A 31 -7.87 6.70 17.96
C PHE A 31 -7.49 5.72 19.07
N GLU A 32 -6.77 6.16 20.11
CA GLU A 32 -6.47 5.34 21.30
C GLU A 32 -7.74 4.99 22.08
N ASP A 33 -8.64 5.98 22.25
CA ASP A 33 -9.90 5.82 22.97
C ASP A 33 -10.96 5.07 22.12
N ASN A 34 -10.77 4.93 20.80
CA ASN A 34 -11.70 4.28 19.84
C ASN A 34 -10.96 3.28 18.93
N PRO A 35 -10.48 2.14 19.46
CA PRO A 35 -9.65 1.18 18.74
C PRO A 35 -10.35 0.57 17.52
N GLU A 36 -11.67 0.47 17.49
CA GLU A 36 -12.44 -0.01 16.34
C GLU A 36 -12.36 0.93 15.14
N ILE A 37 -12.30 2.25 15.38
CA ILE A 37 -12.12 3.25 14.32
C ILE A 37 -10.69 3.20 13.80
N LYS A 38 -9.72 3.12 14.72
CA LYS A 38 -8.31 2.95 14.37
C LYS A 38 -8.11 1.71 13.49
N ASN A 39 -8.66 0.58 13.93
CA ASN A 39 -8.56 -0.69 13.19
C ASN A 39 -9.16 -0.53 11.79
N LYS A 40 -10.33 0.11 11.61
CA LYS A 40 -10.88 0.36 10.26
C LYS A 40 -9.93 1.16 9.36
N VAL A 41 -9.29 2.21 9.89
CA VAL A 41 -8.30 2.98 9.11
C VAL A 41 -7.12 2.11 8.72
N ASP A 42 -6.58 1.34 9.67
CA ASP A 42 -5.47 0.43 9.43
C ASP A 42 -5.86 -0.63 8.38
N GLU A 43 -7.04 -1.25 8.51
CA GLU A 43 -7.56 -2.24 7.56
C GLU A 43 -7.66 -1.66 6.14
N TYR A 44 -8.26 -0.49 5.96
CA TYR A 44 -8.40 0.12 4.63
C TYR A 44 -7.05 0.45 4.00
N ASN A 45 -6.07 0.90 4.80
CA ASN A 45 -4.72 1.14 4.32
C ASN A 45 -4.03 -0.16 3.89
N TRP A 46 -4.12 -1.21 4.72
CA TRP A 46 -3.53 -2.51 4.41
C TRP A 46 -4.19 -3.21 3.23
N ILE A 47 -5.49 -3.06 3.04
CA ILE A 47 -6.20 -3.59 1.88
C ILE A 47 -5.69 -2.92 0.60
N LEU A 48 -5.59 -1.60 0.55
CA LEU A 48 -5.08 -0.89 -0.64
C LEU A 48 -3.63 -1.29 -0.95
N ARG A 49 -2.77 -1.33 0.09
CA ARG A 49 -1.37 -1.77 -0.04
C ARG A 49 -1.26 -3.20 -0.57
N SER A 50 -2.14 -4.10 -0.12
CA SER A 50 -2.13 -5.50 -0.60
C SER A 50 -2.44 -5.61 -2.09
N LEU A 51 -3.11 -4.63 -2.70
CA LEU A 51 -3.35 -4.65 -4.14
C LEU A 51 -2.06 -4.58 -4.96
N PHE A 52 -0.97 -4.06 -4.40
CA PHE A 52 0.34 -4.09 -5.05
C PHE A 52 0.79 -5.53 -5.34
N ASP A 53 0.57 -6.45 -4.40
CA ASP A 53 0.96 -7.85 -4.52
C ASP A 53 0.16 -8.61 -5.59
N LEU A 54 -0.96 -8.06 -6.06
CA LEU A 54 -1.74 -8.64 -7.16
C LEU A 54 -1.15 -8.35 -8.54
N LEU A 55 -0.36 -7.30 -8.70
CA LEU A 55 0.20 -6.94 -10.00
C LEU A 55 1.38 -7.88 -10.29
N PRO A 56 1.29 -8.74 -11.33
CA PRO A 56 2.35 -9.70 -11.62
C PRO A 56 3.59 -8.98 -12.15
N GLU A 57 4.74 -9.24 -11.54
CA GLU A 57 6.02 -8.74 -12.00
C GLU A 57 6.75 -9.83 -12.80
N THR A 58 7.15 -9.47 -14.00
CA THR A 58 7.80 -10.32 -15.00
C THR A 58 9.09 -9.67 -15.45
N ILE A 59 9.97 -10.44 -16.10
CA ILE A 59 11.21 -9.91 -16.66
C ILE A 59 10.93 -8.78 -17.67
N GLU A 60 9.81 -8.85 -18.38
CA GLU A 60 9.42 -7.87 -19.40
C GLU A 60 8.90 -6.56 -18.80
N ASN A 61 8.20 -6.62 -17.66
CA ASN A 61 7.61 -5.44 -17.02
C ASN A 61 8.41 -4.90 -15.83
N PHE A 62 9.49 -5.58 -15.42
CA PHE A 62 10.42 -5.12 -14.39
C PHE A 62 10.93 -3.71 -14.75
N TRP A 63 10.81 -2.75 -13.84
CA TRP A 63 11.15 -1.31 -14.05
C TRP A 63 10.35 -0.57 -15.12
N SER A 64 9.30 -1.15 -15.68
CA SER A 64 8.50 -0.46 -16.70
C SER A 64 7.63 0.67 -16.14
N GLY A 65 7.46 0.74 -14.82
CA GLY A 65 6.55 1.69 -14.18
C GLY A 65 5.10 1.21 -14.11
N HIS A 66 4.78 -0.02 -14.53
CA HIS A 66 3.41 -0.55 -14.49
C HIS A 66 2.73 -0.52 -13.11
N VAL A 67 3.50 -0.68 -12.02
CA VAL A 67 3.00 -0.56 -10.64
C VAL A 67 2.89 0.88 -10.13
N PHE A 68 3.38 1.87 -10.88
CA PHE A 68 3.42 3.26 -10.45
C PHE A 68 2.06 3.84 -10.04
N PRO A 69 0.95 3.61 -10.79
CA PRO A 69 -0.35 4.17 -10.40
C PRO A 69 -0.84 3.65 -9.04
N ILE A 70 -0.67 2.35 -8.76
CA ILE A 70 -1.13 1.80 -7.48
C ILE A 70 -0.23 2.24 -6.31
N ALA A 71 1.08 2.38 -6.54
CA ALA A 71 2.01 2.93 -5.56
C ALA A 71 1.68 4.41 -5.21
N GLU A 72 1.37 5.22 -6.22
CA GLU A 72 0.93 6.60 -5.99
C GLU A 72 -0.45 6.67 -5.32
N ALA A 73 -1.37 5.74 -5.64
CA ALA A 73 -2.65 5.65 -4.94
C ALA A 73 -2.48 5.32 -3.45
N GLU A 74 -1.54 4.43 -3.11
CA GLU A 74 -1.17 4.11 -1.73
C GLU A 74 -0.60 5.35 -1.02
N TYR A 75 0.34 6.04 -1.64
CA TYR A 75 0.92 7.27 -1.10
C TYR A 75 -0.15 8.35 -0.85
N GLU A 76 -1.08 8.54 -1.78
CA GLU A 76 -2.20 9.45 -1.63
C GLU A 76 -3.14 9.04 -0.49
N LEU A 77 -3.39 7.74 -0.29
CA LEU A 77 -4.20 7.28 0.84
C LEU A 77 -3.49 7.59 2.17
N GLU A 78 -2.19 7.33 2.28
CA GLU A 78 -1.42 7.67 3.48
C GLU A 78 -1.42 9.19 3.73
N CYS A 79 -1.23 10.00 2.70
CA CYS A 79 -1.36 11.46 2.78
C CYS A 79 -2.75 11.88 3.27
N SER A 80 -3.80 11.25 2.75
CA SER A 80 -5.18 11.49 3.18
C SER A 80 -5.38 11.19 4.67
N ILE A 81 -4.86 10.06 5.16
CA ILE A 81 -4.89 9.69 6.59
C ILE A 81 -4.18 10.74 7.43
N VAL A 82 -2.96 11.14 7.03
CA VAL A 82 -2.18 12.16 7.75
C VAL A 82 -2.92 13.50 7.79
N LEU A 83 -3.44 13.97 6.64
CA LEU A 83 -4.20 15.22 6.57
C LEU A 83 -5.46 15.17 7.44
N CYS A 84 -6.14 14.02 7.50
CA CYS A 84 -7.30 13.81 8.38
C CYS A 84 -6.89 13.97 9.86
N LYS A 85 -5.78 13.34 10.28
CA LYS A 85 -5.25 13.46 11.65
C LYS A 85 -4.89 14.90 12.03
N LEU A 86 -4.46 15.70 11.06
CA LEU A 86 -4.11 17.11 11.24
C LEU A 86 -5.33 18.06 11.15
N GLY A 87 -6.54 17.52 10.99
CA GLY A 87 -7.79 18.29 10.91
C GLY A 87 -8.03 18.96 9.55
N PHE A 88 -7.24 18.63 8.52
CA PHE A 88 -7.43 19.12 7.15
C PHE A 88 -8.46 18.27 6.38
N TYR A 89 -9.65 18.01 6.97
CA TYR A 89 -10.63 17.05 6.44
C TYR A 89 -11.02 17.26 4.98
N LYS A 90 -11.15 18.52 4.52
CA LYS A 90 -11.44 18.81 3.11
C LYS A 90 -10.32 18.30 2.19
N HIS A 91 -9.06 18.52 2.57
CA HIS A 91 -7.91 18.10 1.77
C HIS A 91 -7.71 16.59 1.85
N ALA A 92 -7.95 15.98 3.01
CA ALA A 92 -7.99 14.54 3.16
C ALA A 92 -9.01 13.91 2.19
N ILE A 93 -10.25 14.42 2.16
CA ILE A 93 -11.29 13.95 1.24
C ILE A 93 -10.94 14.24 -0.23
N ALA A 94 -10.31 15.39 -0.52
CA ALA A 94 -9.86 15.71 -1.87
C ALA A 94 -8.79 14.73 -2.37
N SER A 95 -7.87 14.30 -1.49
CA SER A 95 -6.84 13.29 -1.81
C SER A 95 -7.44 11.91 -2.08
N LEU A 96 -8.56 11.54 -1.43
CA LEU A 96 -9.29 10.30 -1.77
C LEU A 96 -9.76 10.24 -3.23
N ARG A 97 -9.95 11.39 -3.89
CA ARG A 97 -10.23 11.43 -5.33
C ARG A 97 -9.01 10.94 -6.13
N ASN A 98 -7.81 11.34 -5.74
CA ASN A 98 -6.57 10.90 -6.38
C ASN A 98 -6.40 9.39 -6.18
N VAL A 99 -6.66 8.87 -4.98
CA VAL A 99 -6.65 7.42 -4.70
C VAL A 99 -7.58 6.66 -5.66
N LEU A 100 -8.82 7.15 -5.82
CA LEU A 100 -9.78 6.54 -6.75
C LEU A 100 -9.31 6.61 -8.21
N GLU A 101 -8.82 7.76 -8.66
CA GLU A 101 -8.35 7.94 -10.05
C GLU A 101 -7.13 7.05 -10.35
N LEU A 102 -6.11 7.09 -9.49
CA LEU A 102 -4.87 6.33 -9.64
C LEU A 102 -5.09 4.82 -9.48
N GLY A 103 -5.94 4.41 -8.54
CA GLY A 103 -6.33 3.01 -8.37
C GLY A 103 -7.15 2.46 -9.54
N LEU A 104 -7.88 3.29 -10.29
CA LEU A 104 -8.47 2.85 -11.56
C LEU A 104 -7.46 2.83 -12.70
N LEU A 105 -6.46 3.73 -12.66
CA LEU A 105 -5.42 3.78 -13.68
C LEU A 105 -4.50 2.56 -13.64
N SER A 106 -4.22 1.98 -12.47
CA SER A 106 -3.44 0.73 -12.37
C SER A 106 -4.10 -0.39 -13.20
N VAL A 107 -5.41 -0.57 -13.05
CA VAL A 107 -6.17 -1.56 -13.82
C VAL A 107 -6.30 -1.15 -15.29
N TYR A 108 -6.48 0.15 -15.57
CA TYR A 108 -6.61 0.66 -16.95
C TYR A 108 -5.38 0.38 -17.80
N TRP A 109 -4.18 0.60 -17.25
CA TRP A 109 -2.94 0.40 -17.99
C TRP A 109 -2.64 -1.09 -18.20
N ASP A 110 -3.04 -1.95 -17.26
CA ASP A 110 -2.80 -3.39 -17.36
C ASP A 110 -3.97 -4.20 -17.91
N ILE A 111 -5.04 -3.56 -18.36
CA ILE A 111 -6.27 -4.24 -18.78
C ILE A 111 -6.05 -5.29 -19.88
N ASP A 112 -5.07 -5.05 -20.76
CA ASP A 112 -4.70 -5.89 -21.89
C ASP A 112 -3.37 -6.67 -21.64
N ASN A 113 -2.88 -6.70 -20.39
CA ASN A 113 -1.59 -7.30 -19.96
C ASN A 113 -0.34 -6.71 -20.69
N GLN A 114 -0.43 -5.47 -21.16
CA GLN A 114 0.63 -4.75 -21.88
C GLN A 114 1.02 -3.43 -21.18
N SER A 115 0.79 -3.35 -19.87
CA SER A 115 1.05 -2.14 -19.08
C SER A 115 2.47 -1.61 -19.25
N HIS A 116 3.46 -2.50 -19.36
CA HIS A 116 4.86 -2.14 -19.53
C HIS A 116 5.16 -1.31 -20.80
N ILE A 117 4.31 -1.41 -21.82
CA ILE A 117 4.38 -0.62 -23.06
C ILE A 117 3.49 0.61 -22.93
N ASP A 118 2.22 0.39 -22.59
CA ASP A 118 1.19 1.42 -22.66
C ASP A 118 1.42 2.58 -21.70
N ILE A 119 2.01 2.31 -20.52
CA ILE A 119 2.19 3.32 -19.49
C ILE A 119 3.39 4.25 -19.74
N GLN A 120 4.31 3.91 -20.65
CA GLN A 120 5.62 4.56 -20.75
C GLN A 120 5.54 6.08 -20.96
N ASN A 121 4.65 6.53 -21.85
CA ASN A 121 4.51 7.95 -22.14
C ASN A 121 3.91 8.70 -20.95
N TRP A 122 2.90 8.12 -20.29
CA TRP A 122 2.28 8.73 -19.13
C TRP A 122 3.25 8.79 -17.94
N PHE A 123 3.97 7.70 -17.68
CA PHE A 123 5.00 7.62 -16.64
C PHE A 123 6.12 8.65 -16.85
N ARG A 124 6.51 8.91 -18.11
CA ARG A 124 7.49 9.95 -18.47
C ARG A 124 6.91 11.36 -18.56
N SER A 125 5.65 11.56 -18.18
CA SER A 125 4.95 12.85 -18.27
C SER A 125 4.86 13.43 -19.69
N ILE A 126 4.89 12.58 -20.72
CA ILE A 126 4.78 12.97 -22.13
C ILE A 126 3.31 13.11 -22.54
N GLU A 127 2.44 12.23 -22.04
CA GLU A 127 1.00 12.27 -22.31
C GLU A 127 0.19 12.62 -21.07
N SER A 128 -1.00 13.17 -21.30
CA SER A 128 -1.94 13.52 -20.23
C SER A 128 -2.64 12.27 -19.69
N THR A 129 -3.02 12.31 -18.41
CA THR A 129 -3.90 11.31 -17.82
C THR A 129 -5.22 11.21 -18.60
N PRO A 130 -5.67 10.00 -18.96
CA PRO A 130 -6.90 9.82 -19.72
C PRO A 130 -8.12 10.32 -18.93
N PHE A 131 -9.11 10.85 -19.65
CA PHE A 131 -10.38 11.24 -19.04
C PHE A 131 -11.11 10.01 -18.52
N ARG A 132 -11.89 10.18 -17.44
CA ARG A 132 -12.70 9.10 -16.85
C ARG A 132 -13.55 8.33 -17.87
N SER A 133 -14.14 9.01 -18.85
CA SER A 133 -14.90 8.33 -19.92
C SER A 133 -14.05 7.40 -20.77
N GLN A 134 -12.79 7.76 -21.03
CA GLN A 134 -11.83 6.91 -21.74
C GLN A 134 -11.41 5.74 -20.85
N VAL A 135 -11.16 5.98 -19.57
CA VAL A 135 -10.85 4.94 -18.59
C VAL A 135 -11.96 3.90 -18.54
N PHE A 136 -13.22 4.32 -18.33
CA PHE A 136 -14.36 3.42 -18.26
C PHE A 136 -14.58 2.65 -19.55
N LYS A 137 -14.46 3.33 -20.70
CA LYS A 137 -14.57 2.67 -22.01
C LYS A 137 -13.54 1.56 -22.18
N ARG A 138 -12.30 1.75 -21.67
CA ARG A 138 -11.26 0.72 -21.76
C ARG A 138 -11.50 -0.41 -20.75
N LEU A 139 -11.82 -0.08 -19.49
CA LEU A 139 -12.11 -1.07 -18.45
C LEU A 139 -13.29 -1.98 -18.85
N ALA A 140 -14.32 -1.43 -19.49
CA ALA A 140 -15.49 -2.18 -19.96
C ALA A 140 -15.19 -3.20 -21.09
N LYS A 141 -13.96 -3.22 -21.64
CA LYS A 141 -13.53 -4.26 -22.58
C LYS A 141 -13.25 -5.59 -21.89
N ASN A 142 -12.90 -5.57 -20.60
CA ASN A 142 -12.70 -6.79 -19.83
C ASN A 142 -14.06 -7.44 -19.51
N SER A 143 -14.19 -8.74 -19.81
CA SER A 143 -15.44 -9.49 -19.68
C SER A 143 -15.94 -9.57 -18.24
N ASN A 144 -15.03 -9.71 -17.28
CA ASN A 144 -15.38 -9.80 -15.85
C ASN A 144 -15.93 -8.45 -15.38
N ILE A 145 -15.23 -7.35 -15.69
CA ILE A 145 -15.67 -5.99 -15.36
C ILE A 145 -17.04 -5.70 -15.99
N LYS A 146 -17.20 -6.02 -17.28
CA LYS A 146 -18.47 -5.78 -17.97
C LYS A 146 -19.61 -6.57 -17.36
N THR A 147 -19.43 -7.88 -17.15
CA THR A 147 -20.47 -8.76 -16.60
C THR A 147 -20.85 -8.33 -15.18
N PHE A 148 -19.86 -7.94 -14.38
CA PHE A 148 -20.10 -7.45 -13.03
C PHE A 148 -20.82 -6.11 -13.02
N ASP A 149 -20.50 -5.19 -13.93
CA ASP A 149 -21.20 -3.90 -14.08
C ASP A 149 -22.65 -4.07 -14.51
N ASP A 150 -22.93 -5.00 -15.43
CA ASP A 150 -24.29 -5.29 -15.89
C ASP A 150 -25.19 -5.79 -14.73
N GLN A 151 -24.62 -6.31 -13.64
CA GLN A 151 -25.34 -6.77 -12.44
C GLN A 151 -25.35 -5.74 -11.29
N HIS A 152 -24.23 -5.04 -11.09
CA HIS A 152 -23.99 -4.24 -9.87
C HIS A 152 -23.87 -2.73 -10.12
N GLU A 153 -23.94 -2.28 -11.38
CA GLU A 153 -23.76 -0.88 -11.80
C GLU A 153 -22.49 -0.23 -11.21
N ILE A 154 -21.35 -0.93 -11.22
CA ILE A 154 -20.09 -0.43 -10.62
C ILE A 154 -19.58 0.86 -11.25
N PHE A 155 -19.76 1.09 -12.55
CA PHE A 155 -19.36 2.35 -13.19
C PHE A 155 -20.24 3.52 -12.74
N LYS A 156 -21.53 3.28 -12.47
CA LYS A 156 -22.45 4.29 -11.92
C LYS A 156 -22.07 4.63 -10.49
N LYS A 157 -21.85 3.62 -9.63
CA LYS A 157 -21.37 3.80 -8.25
C LYS A 157 -20.05 4.57 -8.20
N THR A 158 -19.13 4.23 -9.10
CA THR A 158 -17.84 4.93 -9.25
C THR A 158 -18.04 6.38 -9.68
N THR A 159 -18.96 6.64 -10.62
CA THR A 159 -19.31 8.02 -11.05
C THR A 159 -19.89 8.84 -9.91
N GLU A 160 -20.82 8.27 -9.14
CA GLU A 160 -21.47 8.92 -8.01
C GLU A 160 -20.45 9.27 -6.92
N LEU A 161 -19.59 8.32 -6.54
CA LEU A 161 -18.52 8.54 -5.58
C LEU A 161 -17.54 9.60 -6.07
N TYR A 162 -17.07 9.49 -7.33
CA TYR A 162 -16.21 10.49 -7.94
C TYR A 162 -16.80 11.89 -7.83
N THR A 163 -18.06 12.07 -8.24
CA THR A 163 -18.74 13.37 -8.17
C THR A 163 -18.86 13.88 -6.72
N LYS A 164 -19.11 12.99 -5.76
CA LYS A 164 -19.16 13.31 -4.33
C LYS A 164 -17.80 13.83 -3.84
N LEU A 165 -16.70 13.21 -4.24
CA LEU A 165 -15.32 13.63 -3.91
C LEU A 165 -14.95 14.95 -4.62
N SER A 166 -15.24 15.08 -5.91
CA SER A 166 -14.97 16.29 -6.70
C SER A 166 -15.64 17.54 -6.12
N ASN A 167 -16.80 17.41 -5.47
CA ASN A 167 -17.45 18.53 -4.81
C ASN A 167 -16.57 19.14 -3.70
N PHE A 168 -15.73 18.35 -3.02
CA PHE A 168 -14.75 18.86 -2.04
C PHE A 168 -13.54 19.49 -2.73
N SER A 169 -13.00 18.87 -3.77
CA SER A 169 -11.89 19.43 -4.56
C SER A 169 -12.24 20.81 -5.13
N HIS A 170 -13.44 20.95 -5.70
CA HIS A 170 -13.92 22.20 -6.30
C HIS A 170 -14.62 23.14 -5.30
N THR A 171 -14.79 22.74 -4.04
CA THR A 171 -15.51 23.53 -3.03
C THR A 171 -16.90 23.95 -3.51
N LYS A 172 -17.78 22.97 -3.78
CA LYS A 172 -19.16 23.21 -4.26
C LYS A 172 -20.03 23.89 -3.18
N GLY A 173 -19.82 25.19 -2.97
CA GLY A 173 -20.47 25.98 -1.94
C GLY A 173 -20.07 25.60 -0.51
N PHE A 174 -20.77 26.17 0.46
CA PHE A 174 -20.46 26.03 1.88
C PHE A 174 -20.42 24.56 2.34
N GLY A 175 -21.35 23.73 1.86
CA GLY A 175 -21.50 22.33 2.24
C GLY A 175 -20.25 21.46 2.04
N TYR A 176 -19.36 21.86 1.13
CA TYR A 176 -18.14 21.13 0.78
C TYR A 176 -16.86 21.94 1.09
N SER A 177 -16.99 23.00 1.90
CA SER A 177 -15.88 23.84 2.32
C SER A 177 -15.22 23.35 3.60
N SER A 178 -13.97 23.75 3.84
CA SER A 178 -13.27 23.46 5.11
C SER A 178 -14.03 24.00 6.30
N ARG A 179 -14.70 25.15 6.17
CA ARG A 179 -15.54 25.71 7.23
C ARG A 179 -16.66 24.77 7.63
N LYS A 180 -17.38 24.15 6.68
CA LYS A 180 -18.46 23.22 7.05
C LYS A 180 -17.95 22.00 7.81
N LEU A 181 -16.76 21.49 7.44
CA LEU A 181 -16.12 20.34 8.07
C LEU A 181 -15.44 20.67 9.41
N ASN A 182 -15.13 21.94 9.67
CA ASN A 182 -14.59 22.37 10.96
C ASN A 182 -15.71 22.51 12.01
N LYS A 183 -15.39 22.14 13.26
CA LYS A 183 -16.25 22.37 14.43
C LYS A 183 -16.66 23.85 14.50
N HIS A 184 -17.94 24.09 14.78
CA HIS A 184 -18.57 25.41 14.85
C HIS A 184 -18.37 26.29 13.61
N HIS A 185 -18.11 25.70 12.44
CA HIS A 185 -17.90 26.43 11.20
C HIS A 185 -16.69 27.37 11.19
N SER A 186 -15.69 27.05 12.01
CA SER A 186 -14.47 27.83 12.15
C SER A 186 -13.67 27.94 10.84
N ASN A 187 -13.02 29.09 10.66
CA ASN A 187 -12.01 29.31 9.62
C ASN A 187 -10.64 28.71 9.98
N VAL A 188 -10.52 28.08 11.16
CA VAL A 188 -9.31 27.44 11.65
C VAL A 188 -9.59 25.94 11.86
N ASN A 189 -8.63 25.10 11.47
CA ASN A 189 -8.75 23.66 11.63
C ASN A 189 -8.91 23.29 13.10
N ASN A 190 -9.62 22.19 13.32
CA ASN A 190 -9.80 21.59 14.61
C ASN A 190 -10.08 20.11 14.42
N PHE A 191 -9.92 19.34 15.49
CA PHE A 191 -10.46 17.99 15.51
C PHE A 191 -11.99 18.06 15.47
N ASN A 192 -12.59 17.33 14.55
CA ASN A 192 -14.02 17.15 14.40
C ASN A 192 -14.35 15.70 14.07
N GLU A 193 -14.87 14.98 15.05
CA GLU A 193 -15.31 13.58 14.93
C GLU A 193 -16.27 13.35 13.77
N VAL A 194 -17.25 14.23 13.56
CA VAL A 194 -18.24 14.09 12.49
C VAL A 194 -17.57 14.14 11.11
N ALA A 195 -16.57 15.02 10.96
CA ALA A 195 -15.81 15.12 9.71
C ALA A 195 -14.85 13.93 9.53
N LEU A 196 -14.24 13.43 10.62
CA LEU A 196 -13.41 12.22 10.60
C LEU A 196 -14.24 11.01 10.16
N ASN A 197 -15.40 10.78 10.77
CA ASN A 197 -16.28 9.67 10.39
C ASN A 197 -16.78 9.82 8.94
N LYS A 198 -17.05 11.05 8.50
CA LYS A 198 -17.40 11.30 7.09
C LYS A 198 -16.26 10.94 6.14
N TRP A 199 -15.02 11.30 6.49
CA TRP A 199 -13.84 10.92 5.73
C TRP A 199 -13.67 9.39 5.73
N LEU A 200 -13.81 8.72 6.89
CA LEU A 200 -13.67 7.27 7.02
C LEU A 200 -14.65 6.50 6.12
N GLU A 201 -15.91 6.94 6.07
CA GLU A 201 -16.91 6.34 5.19
C GLU A 201 -16.54 6.51 3.70
N LEU A 202 -16.04 7.68 3.32
CA LEU A 202 -15.56 7.92 1.95
C LEU A 202 -14.31 7.10 1.64
N THR A 203 -13.40 6.93 2.60
CA THR A 203 -12.23 6.06 2.48
C THR A 203 -12.66 4.62 2.22
N ARG A 204 -13.65 4.10 2.98
CA ARG A 204 -14.22 2.77 2.73
C ARG A 204 -14.74 2.66 1.30
N GLU A 205 -15.61 3.59 0.88
CA GLU A 205 -16.22 3.59 -0.46
C GLU A 205 -15.15 3.60 -1.57
N VAL A 206 -14.05 4.37 -1.39
CA VAL A 206 -12.94 4.44 -2.36
C VAL A 206 -12.14 3.14 -2.40
N VAL A 207 -11.69 2.65 -1.24
CA VAL A 207 -10.88 1.42 -1.17
C VAL A 207 -11.69 0.24 -1.69
N GLU A 208 -12.97 0.13 -1.32
CA GLU A 208 -13.87 -0.91 -1.80
C GLU A 208 -13.96 -0.94 -3.34
N LEU A 209 -14.22 0.20 -3.98
CA LEU A 209 -14.30 0.25 -5.45
C LEU A 209 -12.97 -0.08 -6.13
N VAL A 210 -11.86 0.48 -5.64
CA VAL A 210 -10.53 0.20 -6.19
C VAL A 210 -10.22 -1.29 -6.07
N THR A 211 -10.48 -1.90 -4.91
CA THR A 211 -10.31 -3.34 -4.68
C THR A 211 -11.19 -4.17 -5.61
N ILE A 212 -12.46 -3.81 -5.81
CA ILE A 212 -13.36 -4.52 -6.75
C ILE A 212 -12.77 -4.53 -8.17
N PHE A 213 -12.32 -3.39 -8.69
CA PHE A 213 -11.73 -3.34 -10.03
C PHE A 213 -10.46 -4.20 -10.15
N HIS A 214 -9.63 -4.27 -9.10
CA HIS A 214 -8.44 -5.12 -9.10
C HIS A 214 -8.81 -6.61 -9.06
N ILE A 215 -9.79 -7.02 -8.25
CA ILE A 215 -10.27 -8.42 -8.23
C ILE A 215 -10.84 -8.82 -9.60
N LEU A 216 -11.60 -7.93 -10.25
CA LEU A 216 -12.17 -8.21 -11.57
C LEU A 216 -11.08 -8.40 -12.64
N LYS A 217 -9.95 -7.70 -12.51
CA LYS A 217 -8.78 -7.87 -13.40
C LYS A 217 -7.90 -9.07 -13.03
N TYR A 218 -7.76 -9.36 -11.74
CA TYR A 218 -6.94 -10.42 -11.19
C TYR A 218 -7.80 -11.31 -10.27
N PRO A 219 -8.62 -12.20 -10.84
CA PRO A 219 -9.57 -12.99 -10.04
C PRO A 219 -8.89 -13.90 -9.01
N VAL A 220 -7.61 -14.24 -9.20
CA VAL A 220 -6.76 -14.95 -8.21
C VAL A 220 -6.77 -14.30 -6.82
N ALA A 221 -7.09 -13.01 -6.71
CA ALA A 221 -7.22 -12.29 -5.44
C ALA A 221 -8.16 -12.94 -4.41
N LEU A 222 -9.13 -13.73 -4.84
CA LEU A 222 -10.08 -14.42 -3.95
C LEU A 222 -9.81 -15.92 -3.82
N GLN A 223 -8.72 -16.42 -4.40
CA GLN A 223 -8.28 -17.80 -4.24
C GLN A 223 -7.42 -17.97 -2.98
N ASP A 224 -7.34 -19.21 -2.48
CA ASP A 224 -6.46 -19.56 -1.37
C ASP A 224 -5.05 -19.91 -1.87
N THR A 225 -4.15 -18.94 -1.78
CA THR A 225 -2.76 -19.08 -2.20
C THR A 225 -1.83 -18.90 -0.99
N PRO A 226 -1.49 -19.98 -0.26
CA PRO A 226 -0.64 -19.92 0.94
C PRO A 226 0.84 -19.70 0.60
N ILE A 227 1.14 -18.64 -0.15
CA ILE A 227 2.47 -18.40 -0.75
C ILE A 227 3.57 -18.28 0.32
N TRP A 228 3.28 -17.77 1.53
CA TRP A 228 4.27 -17.75 2.61
C TRP A 228 4.68 -19.17 3.04
N ASP A 229 3.71 -20.05 3.25
CA ASP A 229 3.96 -21.42 3.72
C ASP A 229 4.64 -22.28 2.65
N LYS A 230 4.46 -21.93 1.37
CA LYS A 230 5.07 -22.62 0.23
C LYS A 230 6.46 -22.10 -0.13
N PHE A 231 6.67 -20.79 -0.08
CA PHE A 231 7.86 -20.16 -0.67
C PHE A 231 8.76 -19.43 0.34
N GLY A 232 8.29 -19.12 1.55
CA GLY A 232 9.07 -18.39 2.55
C GLY A 232 9.45 -16.99 2.07
N ILE A 233 10.75 -16.67 2.03
CA ILE A 233 11.23 -15.37 1.54
C ILE A 233 11.38 -15.32 0.01
N ASN A 234 11.32 -16.46 -0.67
CA ASN A 234 11.44 -16.57 -2.12
C ASN A 234 10.06 -16.57 -2.81
N ILE A 235 9.15 -15.71 -2.36
CA ILE A 235 7.82 -15.59 -2.95
C ILE A 235 7.92 -15.14 -4.43
N PRO A 236 6.96 -15.54 -5.28
CA PRO A 236 6.81 -14.95 -6.60
C PRO A 236 6.65 -13.44 -6.51
N ALA A 237 7.23 -12.71 -7.47
CA ALA A 237 7.11 -11.27 -7.54
C ALA A 237 5.70 -10.89 -8.03
N GLY A 238 4.80 -10.64 -7.08
CA GLY A 238 3.41 -10.30 -7.34
C GLY A 238 2.56 -11.44 -7.91
N GLY A 239 1.33 -11.10 -8.30
CA GLY A 239 0.33 -12.02 -8.86
C GLY A 239 -0.45 -12.83 -7.82
N PHE A 240 -0.21 -12.65 -6.52
CA PHE A 240 -0.82 -13.46 -5.47
C PHE A 240 -1.10 -12.66 -4.20
N LEU A 241 -2.14 -13.07 -3.47
CA LEU A 241 -2.40 -12.59 -2.11
C LEU A 241 -2.17 -13.70 -1.10
N GLN A 242 -1.65 -13.34 0.06
CA GLN A 242 -1.66 -14.22 1.22
C GLN A 242 -3.10 -14.45 1.69
N PRO A 243 -3.42 -15.59 2.31
CA PRO A 243 -4.77 -15.87 2.81
C PRO A 243 -5.27 -14.77 3.77
N SER A 244 -4.38 -14.23 4.60
CA SER A 244 -4.72 -13.13 5.51
C SER A 244 -5.10 -11.82 4.80
N GLN A 245 -4.55 -11.55 3.62
CA GLN A 245 -4.91 -10.38 2.80
C GLN A 245 -6.27 -10.59 2.15
N THR A 246 -6.50 -11.78 1.58
CA THR A 246 -7.80 -12.18 1.02
C THR A 246 -8.92 -12.07 2.05
N GLU A 247 -8.70 -12.53 3.28
CA GLU A 247 -9.69 -12.43 4.35
C GLU A 247 -9.97 -10.98 4.79
N ARG A 248 -9.01 -10.05 4.65
CA ARG A 248 -9.28 -8.61 4.86
C ARG A 248 -10.20 -8.06 3.78
N ILE A 249 -9.96 -8.42 2.52
CA ILE A 249 -10.79 -8.03 1.37
C ILE A 249 -12.23 -8.54 1.55
N LYS A 250 -12.41 -9.81 1.93
CA LYS A 250 -13.74 -10.40 2.17
C LYS A 250 -14.52 -9.75 3.32
N LYS A 251 -13.83 -9.07 4.25
CA LYS A 251 -14.50 -8.28 5.31
C LYS A 251 -14.93 -6.89 4.82
N LEU A 252 -14.23 -6.33 3.83
CA LEU A 252 -14.57 -5.05 3.23
C LEU A 252 -15.77 -5.18 2.29
N ILE A 253 -15.71 -6.12 1.34
CA ILE A 253 -16.77 -6.38 0.36
C ILE A 253 -17.65 -7.49 0.90
N SER A 254 -18.95 -7.25 1.07
CA SER A 254 -19.86 -8.24 1.67
C SER A 254 -21.14 -8.44 0.85
N GLY A 255 -21.88 -9.51 1.19
CA GLY A 255 -23.17 -9.80 0.58
C GLY A 255 -23.07 -10.29 -0.87
N LEU A 256 -24.00 -9.85 -1.72
CA LEU A 256 -24.13 -10.33 -3.10
C LEU A 256 -22.90 -10.01 -3.96
N MET A 257 -22.29 -8.84 -3.80
CA MET A 257 -21.09 -8.46 -4.55
C MET A 257 -19.95 -9.45 -4.30
N LEU A 258 -19.68 -9.79 -3.04
CA LEU A 258 -18.62 -10.73 -2.71
C LEU A 258 -18.89 -12.11 -3.32
N LYS A 259 -20.14 -12.57 -3.26
CA LYS A 259 -20.53 -13.86 -3.84
C LYS A 259 -20.28 -13.90 -5.35
N ASP A 260 -20.63 -12.82 -6.06
CA ASP A 260 -20.45 -12.76 -7.50
C ASP A 260 -18.96 -12.60 -7.89
N LEU A 261 -18.16 -11.86 -7.11
CA LEU A 261 -16.71 -11.79 -7.29
C LEU A 261 -16.04 -13.15 -7.02
N GLN A 262 -16.45 -13.86 -5.97
CA GLN A 262 -15.94 -15.19 -5.68
C GLN A 262 -16.27 -16.15 -6.82
N LYS A 263 -17.50 -16.08 -7.36
CA LYS A 263 -17.87 -16.88 -8.53
C LYS A 263 -16.98 -16.58 -9.74
N ILE A 264 -16.74 -15.30 -10.04
CA ILE A 264 -15.81 -14.91 -11.12
C ILE A 264 -14.42 -15.53 -10.88
N SER A 265 -13.93 -15.48 -9.64
CA SER A 265 -12.65 -16.09 -9.26
C SER A 265 -12.63 -17.62 -9.44
N ASP A 266 -13.68 -18.30 -8.99
CA ASP A 266 -13.79 -19.76 -9.03
C ASP A 266 -14.00 -20.32 -10.45
N ASP A 267 -14.55 -19.49 -11.35
CA ASP A 267 -14.80 -19.85 -12.75
C ASP A 267 -13.63 -19.41 -13.68
N ASP A 268 -12.66 -18.63 -13.19
CA ASP A 268 -11.55 -18.09 -13.99
C ASP A 268 -10.43 -19.14 -14.19
N PRO A 269 -10.15 -19.58 -15.44
CA PRO A 269 -9.19 -20.65 -15.68
C PRO A 269 -7.76 -20.32 -15.24
N ASP A 270 -7.35 -19.05 -15.37
CA ASP A 270 -6.00 -18.62 -15.01
C ASP A 270 -5.85 -18.58 -13.48
N ALA A 271 -6.84 -18.05 -12.77
CA ALA A 271 -6.88 -18.07 -11.31
C ALA A 271 -6.84 -19.50 -10.75
N ILE A 272 -7.62 -20.44 -11.33
CA ILE A 272 -7.60 -21.85 -10.95
C ILE A 272 -6.21 -22.45 -11.18
N ALA A 273 -5.61 -22.20 -12.35
CA ALA A 273 -4.29 -22.74 -12.70
C ALA A 273 -3.18 -22.20 -11.78
N MET A 274 -3.18 -20.89 -11.51
CA MET A 274 -2.25 -20.24 -10.59
C MET A 274 -2.38 -20.79 -9.16
N THR A 275 -3.61 -20.95 -8.68
CA THR A 275 -3.90 -21.50 -7.35
C THR A 275 -3.45 -22.94 -7.23
N LYS A 276 -3.70 -23.75 -8.25
CA LYS A 276 -3.23 -25.12 -8.32
C LYS A 276 -1.70 -25.19 -8.28
N TRP A 277 -1.01 -24.33 -9.05
CA TRP A 277 0.44 -24.28 -9.09
C TRP A 277 1.06 -23.96 -7.71
N VAL A 278 0.48 -23.02 -6.95
CA VAL A 278 0.91 -22.72 -5.58
C VAL A 278 0.65 -23.92 -4.65
N ASN A 279 -0.55 -24.48 -4.69
CA ASN A 279 -0.95 -25.54 -3.75
C ASN A 279 -0.23 -26.87 -3.99
N ASP A 280 0.15 -27.16 -5.24
CA ASP A 280 0.93 -28.34 -5.62
C ASP A 280 2.39 -28.26 -5.13
N GLN A 281 2.90 -27.08 -4.70
CA GLN A 281 4.22 -26.99 -4.07
C GLN A 281 4.22 -27.65 -2.68
N PRO A 282 5.31 -28.31 -2.26
CA PRO A 282 5.46 -28.74 -0.88
C PRO A 282 5.49 -27.54 0.07
N ASN A 283 5.04 -27.74 1.31
CA ASN A 283 5.26 -26.73 2.34
C ASN A 283 6.75 -26.63 2.67
N LEU A 284 7.22 -25.42 2.91
CA LEU A 284 8.60 -25.15 3.25
C LEU A 284 8.91 -25.68 4.66
N THR A 285 9.94 -26.50 4.78
CA THR A 285 10.45 -26.96 6.07
C THR A 285 11.26 -25.85 6.76
N GLU A 286 11.45 -25.95 8.08
CA GLU A 286 12.29 -25.00 8.82
C GLU A 286 13.73 -24.98 8.30
N GLU A 287 14.30 -26.15 7.95
CA GLU A 287 15.65 -26.26 7.39
C GLU A 287 15.77 -25.54 6.04
N GLU A 288 14.79 -25.70 5.15
CA GLU A 288 14.75 -25.01 3.86
C GLU A 288 14.60 -23.50 4.04
N PHE A 289 13.74 -23.05 4.97
CA PHE A 289 13.58 -21.63 5.27
C PHE A 289 14.88 -21.00 5.78
N LEU A 290 15.57 -21.66 6.72
CA LEU A 290 16.86 -21.20 7.22
C LEU A 290 17.92 -21.18 6.11
N LEU A 291 17.89 -22.13 5.18
CA LEU A 291 18.75 -22.14 4.01
C LEU A 291 18.46 -20.97 3.06
N GLN A 292 17.18 -20.58 2.89
CA GLN A 292 16.82 -19.39 2.11
C GLN A 292 17.42 -18.13 2.74
N ILE A 293 17.25 -17.94 4.05
CA ILE A 293 17.84 -16.80 4.79
C ILE A 293 19.36 -16.76 4.60
N GLU A 294 20.04 -17.90 4.81
CA GLU A 294 21.49 -17.98 4.65
C GLU A 294 21.93 -17.65 3.22
N THR A 295 21.18 -18.11 2.22
CA THR A 295 21.45 -17.81 0.81
C THR A 295 21.25 -16.32 0.50
N SER A 296 20.17 -15.72 0.99
CA SER A 296 19.91 -14.28 0.84
C SER A 296 21.02 -13.44 1.47
N ASP A 297 21.39 -13.75 2.71
CA ASP A 297 22.45 -13.04 3.43
C ASP A 297 23.81 -13.17 2.72
N LYS A 298 24.14 -14.36 2.20
CA LYS A 298 25.35 -14.56 1.39
C LYS A 298 25.35 -13.72 0.12
N ASN A 299 24.20 -13.58 -0.55
CA ASN A 299 24.07 -12.76 -1.76
C ASN A 299 24.21 -11.26 -1.44
N ASP A 300 23.61 -10.79 -0.34
CA ASP A 300 23.81 -9.42 0.13
C ASP A 300 25.28 -9.17 0.48
N ILE A 301 25.93 -10.09 1.22
CA ILE A 301 27.36 -10.01 1.56
C ILE A 301 28.24 -9.93 0.32
N LYS A 302 27.95 -10.70 -0.74
CA LYS A 302 28.69 -10.58 -2.02
C LYS A 302 28.54 -9.19 -2.63
N ARG A 303 27.34 -8.60 -2.55
CA ARG A 303 27.04 -7.29 -3.12
C ARG A 303 27.68 -6.14 -2.32
N GLU A 304 27.59 -6.16 -0.99
CA GLU A 304 27.97 -5.00 -0.16
C GLU A 304 29.21 -5.21 0.73
N GLY A 305 29.68 -6.45 0.84
CA GLY A 305 30.77 -6.86 1.73
C GLY A 305 30.30 -7.11 3.16
N TYR A 306 30.84 -8.17 3.79
CA TYR A 306 30.47 -8.58 5.15
C TYR A 306 30.56 -7.44 6.18
N ASN A 307 31.60 -6.61 6.08
CA ASN A 307 31.81 -5.51 7.03
C ASN A 307 30.72 -4.44 6.98
N HIS A 308 30.09 -4.24 5.83
CA HIS A 308 28.93 -3.36 5.70
C HIS A 308 27.69 -4.07 6.23
N TRP A 309 27.41 -5.26 5.69
CA TRP A 309 26.25 -6.08 6.04
C TRP A 309 26.09 -6.28 7.54
N ILE A 310 27.16 -6.67 8.25
CA ILE A 310 27.10 -6.92 9.70
C ILE A 310 26.73 -5.67 10.51
N LYS A 311 27.08 -4.46 10.04
CA LYS A 311 26.71 -3.22 10.73
C LYS A 311 25.21 -2.98 10.63
N GLN A 312 24.61 -3.31 9.48
CA GLN A 312 23.17 -3.18 9.26
C GLN A 312 22.41 -4.24 10.07
N GLN A 313 22.85 -5.49 10.02
CA GLN A 313 22.24 -6.57 10.79
C GLN A 313 22.31 -6.32 12.30
N LYS A 314 23.45 -5.87 12.83
CA LYS A 314 23.54 -5.54 14.26
C LYS A 314 22.60 -4.43 14.69
N LYS A 315 22.32 -3.44 13.83
CA LYS A 315 21.31 -2.41 14.13
C LYS A 315 19.92 -3.02 14.14
N LEU A 316 19.60 -3.84 13.13
CA LEU A 316 18.31 -4.50 13.00
C LEU A 316 18.02 -5.37 14.22
N TYR A 317 18.97 -6.18 14.67
CA TYR A 317 18.79 -7.10 15.80
C TYR A 317 19.17 -6.52 17.17
N ASN A 318 19.44 -5.21 17.28
CA ASN A 318 19.81 -4.63 18.57
C ASN A 318 18.66 -4.68 19.59
N PHE A 319 17.41 -4.68 19.13
CA PHE A 319 16.24 -4.71 20.02
C PHE A 319 16.01 -6.07 20.69
N ILE A 320 16.43 -7.18 20.07
CA ILE A 320 16.31 -8.52 20.68
C ILE A 320 17.38 -8.76 21.73
N LYS A 321 18.50 -8.04 21.71
CA LYS A 321 19.57 -8.17 22.71
C LYS A 321 19.07 -8.05 24.15
N THR A 322 18.10 -7.17 24.40
CA THR A 322 17.51 -6.98 25.73
C THR A 322 16.24 -7.80 25.97
N LYS A 323 15.48 -8.11 24.91
CA LYS A 323 14.21 -8.85 25.02
C LYS A 323 14.37 -10.37 25.02
N ASN A 324 15.34 -10.88 24.26
CA ASN A 324 15.62 -12.30 24.10
C ASN A 324 17.13 -12.53 23.90
N PRO A 325 17.92 -12.53 24.99
CA PRO A 325 19.38 -12.64 24.92
C PRO A 325 19.87 -13.94 24.27
N ASP A 326 19.15 -15.05 24.45
CA ASP A 326 19.53 -16.35 23.91
C ASP A 326 19.42 -16.39 22.38
N GLU A 327 18.31 -15.88 21.83
CA GLU A 327 18.15 -15.70 20.39
C GLU A 327 19.21 -14.76 19.80
N TYR A 328 19.55 -13.70 20.53
CA TYR A 328 20.62 -12.80 20.11
C TYR A 328 21.99 -13.49 20.05
N ASN A 329 22.30 -14.37 21.02
CA ASN A 329 23.53 -15.16 21.01
C ASN A 329 23.58 -16.13 19.82
N GLN A 330 22.47 -16.81 19.53
CA GLN A 330 22.37 -17.67 18.33
C GLN A 330 22.60 -16.87 17.03
N LYS A 331 22.08 -15.65 16.94
CA LYS A 331 22.35 -14.76 15.79
C LYS A 331 23.82 -14.34 15.71
N LEU A 332 24.49 -14.11 16.84
CA LEU A 332 25.94 -13.82 16.84
C LEU A 332 26.76 -15.01 16.32
N GLU A 333 26.41 -16.24 16.70
CA GLU A 333 27.05 -17.46 16.18
C GLU A 333 26.86 -17.58 14.66
N TYR A 334 25.63 -17.35 14.20
CA TYR A 334 25.31 -17.29 12.77
C TYR A 334 26.12 -16.23 12.02
N PHE A 335 26.30 -15.03 12.59
CA PHE A 335 27.14 -14.00 11.99
C PHE A 335 28.62 -14.41 11.90
N GLN A 336 29.14 -15.14 12.90
CA GLN A 336 30.49 -15.69 12.82
C GLN A 336 30.62 -16.75 11.73
N LYS A 337 29.61 -17.62 11.58
CA LYS A 337 29.55 -18.59 10.47
C LYS A 337 29.65 -17.86 9.12
N LEU A 338 28.85 -16.82 8.90
CA LEU A 338 28.89 -16.03 7.67
C LEU A 338 30.19 -15.25 7.48
N LYS A 339 30.84 -14.80 8.56
CA LYS A 339 32.16 -14.14 8.49
C LYS A 339 33.24 -15.08 7.96
N LEU A 340 33.26 -16.32 8.44
CA LEU A 340 34.22 -17.33 7.98
C LEU A 340 34.00 -17.63 6.49
N TRP A 341 32.75 -17.88 6.11
CA TRP A 341 32.38 -18.06 4.71
C TRP A 341 32.78 -16.86 3.84
N ALA A 342 32.53 -15.63 4.30
CA ALA A 342 32.89 -14.42 3.56
C ALA A 342 34.41 -14.27 3.41
N LYS A 343 35.20 -14.70 4.39
CA LYS A 343 36.67 -14.72 4.30
C LYS A 343 37.16 -15.74 3.28
N GLU A 344 36.56 -16.92 3.24
CA GLU A 344 36.90 -17.98 2.28
C GLU A 344 36.55 -17.61 0.83
N ASN A 345 35.54 -16.76 0.64
CA ASN A 345 35.03 -16.34 -0.67
C ASN A 345 35.47 -14.90 -1.05
N ASP A 346 36.43 -14.33 -0.35
CA ASP A 346 36.95 -12.96 -0.56
C ASP A 346 35.87 -11.85 -0.59
N CYS A 347 34.82 -12.01 0.22
CA CYS A 347 33.66 -11.11 0.31
C CYS A 347 33.65 -10.28 1.62
N LEU A 348 34.80 -10.10 2.28
CA LEU A 348 34.86 -9.32 3.54
C LEU A 348 34.61 -7.83 3.34
N ILE A 349 35.11 -7.28 2.22
CA ILE A 349 35.03 -5.86 1.85
C ILE A 349 34.69 -5.79 0.37
N ASN A 350 33.69 -4.98 0.01
CA ASN A 350 33.43 -4.61 -1.38
C ASN A 350 33.77 -3.12 -1.58
N LYS A 351 34.91 -2.85 -2.23
CA LYS A 351 35.43 -1.48 -2.42
C LYS A 351 34.54 -0.63 -3.33
N GLU A 352 34.00 -1.23 -4.40
CA GLU A 352 33.13 -0.53 -5.34
C GLU A 352 31.85 -0.05 -4.65
N PHE A 353 31.26 -0.91 -3.82
CA PHE A 353 30.12 -0.55 -2.98
C PHE A 353 30.46 0.58 -2.01
N GLU A 354 31.59 0.50 -1.30
CA GLU A 354 32.01 1.57 -0.37
C GLU A 354 32.26 2.92 -1.08
N GLU A 355 32.75 2.90 -2.32
CA GLU A 355 32.98 4.11 -3.13
C GLU A 355 31.67 4.75 -3.61
N MET A 356 30.66 3.94 -3.98
CA MET A 356 29.33 4.43 -4.33
C MET A 356 28.70 5.25 -3.19
N PHE A 357 28.81 4.79 -1.94
CA PHE A 357 28.24 5.50 -0.78
C PHE A 357 29.08 6.71 -0.32
N LYS A 358 30.33 6.84 -0.75
CA LYS A 358 31.15 8.04 -0.49
C LYS A 358 30.83 9.20 -1.44
N LYS A 359 30.36 8.92 -2.66
CA LYS A 359 29.98 9.95 -3.65
C LYS A 359 28.61 10.61 -3.41
N VAL A 360 27.83 10.07 -2.46
CA VAL A 360 26.46 10.54 -2.13
C VAL A 360 26.45 11.39 -0.83
N LYS A 361 27.62 11.73 -0.29
CA LYS A 361 27.79 12.72 0.80
C LYS A 361 28.49 13.95 0.26
#